data_AF-A0A7L2SL70-F1
#
_entry.id   AF-A0A7L2SL70-F1
#
_cell.length_a   1.000
_cell.length_b   1.000
_cell.length_c   1.000
_cell.angle_alpha   90.00
_cell.angle_beta   90.00
_cell.angle_gamma   90.00
#
_symmetry.space_group_name_H-M   'P 1'
#
loop_
_entity.id
_entity.type
_entity.pdbx_description
1 polymer ?
#
loop_
_entity_poly.entity_id
_entity_poly.type
_entity_poly.pdbx_seq_one_letter_code
_entity_poly.pdbx_strand_id
1 'polypeptide(L)'
;MPMFAIYTNVCKDAVPDSLLGDLTQQLAKATGKPAQYIAVHIIPDQMMSFGGSTDPCALCSLYSIGKIGGQQNKTYTKMLCDLISKHLHVSADR
;
A
#
# COMPACT_ATOMS: atom_id res chain seq x y z
N MET A 1 -1.49 -3.91 -15.82
CA MET A 1 -0.21 -4.09 -15.11
C MET A 1 -0.13 -3.08 -13.98
N PRO A 2 -0.82 -3.29 -12.85
CA PRO A 2 -0.65 -2.47 -11.66
C PRO A 2 0.67 -2.78 -10.94
N MET A 3 1.33 -1.74 -10.44
CA MET A 3 2.44 -1.86 -9.49
C MET A 3 2.12 -0.98 -8.29
N PHE A 4 2.19 -1.57 -7.10
CA PHE A 4 1.98 -0.85 -5.84
C PHE A 4 3.26 -0.88 -5.01
N ALA A 5 3.80 0.30 -4.72
CA ALA A 5 4.96 0.47 -3.87
C ALA A 5 4.54 1.09 -2.53
N ILE A 6 5.06 0.55 -1.42
CA ILE A 6 4.91 1.06 -0.07
C ILE A 6 6.30 1.33 0.49
N TYR A 7 6.59 2.58 0.82
CA TYR A 7 7.75 2.99 1.59
C TYR A 7 7.30 3.27 3.02
N THR A 8 7.92 2.64 4.02
CA THR A 8 7.53 2.81 5.41
C THR A 8 8.74 2.76 6.34
N ASN A 9 8.67 3.51 7.45
CA ASN A 9 9.62 3.45 8.56
C ASN A 9 9.35 2.29 9.53
N VAL A 10 8.31 1.49 9.30
CA VAL A 10 8.05 0.27 10.07
C VAL A 10 9.17 -0.75 9.84
N CYS A 11 9.60 -1.41 10.91
CA CYS A 11 10.66 -2.42 10.88
C CYS A 11 10.26 -3.62 10.02
N LYS A 12 11.20 -4.19 9.24
CA LYS A 12 10.95 -5.38 8.40
C LYS A 12 10.34 -6.55 9.19
N ASP A 13 10.75 -6.75 10.44
CA ASP A 13 10.26 -7.83 11.31
C ASP A 13 8.79 -7.66 11.69
N ALA A 14 8.29 -6.42 11.67
CA ALA A 14 6.87 -6.12 11.90
C ALA A 14 6.03 -6.20 10.61
N VAL A 15 6.63 -6.43 9.44
CA VAL A 15 5.91 -6.57 8.17
C VAL A 15 5.56 -8.04 7.94
N PRO A 16 4.27 -8.43 8.01
CA PRO A 16 3.88 -9.82 7.81
C PRO A 16 4.02 -10.24 6.34
N ASP A 17 4.58 -11.42 6.08
CA ASP A 17 4.75 -11.94 4.71
C ASP A 17 3.43 -12.11 3.95
N SER A 18 2.32 -12.30 4.68
CA SER A 18 0.97 -12.39 4.09
C SER A 18 0.54 -11.10 3.40
N LEU A 19 1.11 -9.93 3.77
CA LEU A 19 0.71 -8.64 3.25
C LEU A 19 0.89 -8.54 1.72
N LEU A 20 1.94 -9.16 1.17
CA LEU A 20 2.18 -9.19 -0.27
C LEU A 20 1.03 -9.90 -1.02
N GLY A 21 0.57 -11.03 -0.47
CA GLY A 21 -0.54 -11.80 -1.02
C GLY A 21 -1.87 -11.06 -0.90
N ASP A 22 -2.14 -10.49 0.28
CA ASP A 22 -3.36 -9.73 0.56
C ASP A 22 -3.49 -8.50 -0.37
N LEU A 23 -2.41 -7.72 -0.52
CA LEU A 23 -2.36 -6.58 -1.43
C LEU A 23 -2.59 -7.02 -2.88
N THR A 24 -1.96 -8.11 -3.30
CA THR A 24 -2.11 -8.67 -4.66
C THR A 24 -3.57 -9.01 -4.95
N GLN A 25 -4.25 -9.72 -4.05
CA GLN A 25 -5.64 -10.12 -4.23
C GLN A 25 -6.59 -8.92 -4.20
N GLN A 26 -6.42 -8.01 -3.25
CA GLN A 26 -7.29 -6.84 -3.12
C GLN A 26 -7.14 -5.88 -4.30
N LEU A 27 -5.92 -5.64 -4.78
CA LEU A 27 -5.68 -4.83 -5.98
C LEU A 27 -6.21 -5.51 -7.24
N ALA A 28 -6.07 -6.83 -7.39
CA ALA A 28 -6.65 -7.56 -8.51
C ALA A 28 -8.18 -7.38 -8.56
N LYS A 29 -8.85 -7.56 -7.42
CA LYS A 29 -10.30 -7.37 -7.28
C LYS A 29 -10.71 -5.93 -7.57
N ALA A 30 -10.02 -4.95 -6.98
CA ALA A 30 -10.38 -3.54 -7.08
C ALA A 30 -10.12 -2.94 -8.47
N THR A 31 -9.07 -3.40 -9.16
CA THR A 31 -8.73 -2.96 -10.52
C THR A 31 -9.44 -3.77 -11.61
N GLY A 32 -9.98 -4.94 -11.27
CA GLY A 32 -10.56 -5.91 -12.20
C GLY A 32 -9.51 -6.51 -13.15
N LYS A 33 -8.24 -6.54 -12.73
CA LYS A 33 -7.13 -7.08 -13.53
C LYS A 33 -6.67 -8.41 -12.92
N PRO A 34 -6.23 -9.38 -13.75
CA PRO A 34 -5.67 -10.64 -13.25
C PRO A 34 -4.53 -10.44 -12.25
N ALA A 35 -4.49 -11.26 -11.20
CA ALA A 35 -3.48 -11.19 -10.14
C ALA A 35 -2.04 -11.30 -10.69
N GLN A 36 -1.83 -12.10 -11.74
CA GLN A 36 -0.53 -12.23 -12.42
C GLN A 36 0.03 -10.91 -12.99
N TYR A 37 -0.79 -9.86 -13.10
CA TYR A 37 -0.36 -8.54 -13.57
C TYR A 37 -0.13 -7.53 -12.44
N ILE A 38 -0.32 -7.93 -11.19
CA ILE A 38 -0.13 -7.09 -10.01
C ILE A 38 1.29 -7.33 -9.49
N ALA A 39 2.07 -6.27 -9.37
CA ALA A 39 3.34 -6.26 -8.66
C ALA A 39 3.19 -5.48 -7.35
N VAL A 40 3.76 -5.99 -6.27
CA VAL A 40 3.77 -5.31 -4.95
C VAL A 40 5.22 -5.22 -4.48
N HIS A 41 5.62 -4.04 -4.02
CA HIS A 41 6.94 -3.76 -3.48
C HIS A 41 6.80 -3.08 -2.13
N ILE A 42 7.34 -3.69 -1.07
CA ILE A 42 7.31 -3.15 0.29
C ILE A 42 8.75 -2.85 0.69
N ILE A 43 9.03 -1.60 1.03
CA ILE A 43 10.33 -1.10 1.44
C ILE A 43 10.24 -0.64 2.91
N PRO A 44 10.54 -1.52 3.88
CA PRO A 44 10.55 -1.19 5.30
C PRO A 44 11.85 -0.48 5.71
N ASP A 45 11.97 -0.18 7.01
CA ASP A 45 13.19 0.35 7.64
C ASP A 45 13.67 1.69 7.04
N GLN A 46 12.75 2.47 6.47
CA GLN A 46 13.09 3.73 5.84
C GLN A 46 13.26 4.85 6.86
N MET A 47 14.21 5.75 6.62
CA MET A 47 14.28 7.03 7.31
C MET A 47 13.19 7.95 6.77
N MET A 48 12.10 8.11 7.52
CA MET A 48 10.93 8.89 7.09
C MET A 48 10.45 9.84 8.18
N SER A 49 9.86 10.96 7.76
CA SER A 49 9.06 11.82 8.60
C SER A 49 7.79 12.23 7.87
N PHE A 50 6.68 12.31 8.60
CA PHE A 50 5.42 12.84 8.11
C PHE A 50 4.92 13.92 9.07
N GLY A 51 4.78 15.15 8.55
CA GLY A 51 4.41 16.32 9.35
C GLY A 51 5.43 16.67 10.45
N GLY A 52 6.71 16.33 10.26
CA GLY A 52 7.78 16.57 11.24
C GLY A 52 7.91 15.52 12.35
N SER A 53 7.00 14.55 12.44
CA SER A 53 7.11 13.39 13.34
C SER A 53 7.74 12.19 12.61
N THR A 54 8.42 11.32 13.37
CA THR A 54 8.99 10.04 12.92
C THR A 54 8.16 8.83 13.36
N ASP A 55 6.96 9.06 13.90
CA ASP A 55 5.98 8.00 14.17
C ASP A 55 5.67 7.19 12.90
N PRO A 56 5.20 5.93 13.03
CA PRO A 56 4.89 5.07 11.89
C PRO A 56 4.08 5.78 10.79
N CYS A 57 4.59 5.73 9.56
CA CYS A 57 3.99 6.37 8.39
C CYS A 57 4.26 5.56 7.12
N ALA A 58 3.52 5.86 6.06
CA ALA A 58 3.69 5.20 4.77
C ALA A 58 3.51 6.16 3.59
N LEU A 59 4.48 6.16 2.67
CA LEU A 59 4.31 6.79 1.36
C LEU A 59 4.04 5.70 0.33
N CYS A 60 2.93 5.83 -0.37
CA CYS A 60 2.46 4.81 -1.28
C CYS A 60 2.32 5.35 -2.71
N SER A 61 2.56 4.49 -3.69
CA SER A 61 2.34 4.82 -5.10
C SER A 61 1.70 3.64 -5.84
N LEU A 62 0.56 3.90 -6.48
CA LEU A 62 -0.13 2.94 -7.34
C LEU A 62 -0.02 3.37 -8.79
N TYR A 63 0.73 2.62 -9.57
CA TYR A 63 0.88 2.79 -11.01
C TYR A 63 0.02 1.76 -11.73
N SER A 64 -0.70 2.15 -12.78
CA SER A 64 -1.45 1.20 -13.59
C SER A 64 -1.75 1.76 -14.98
N ILE A 65 -1.64 0.91 -16.00
CA ILE A 65 -2.18 1.18 -17.34
C ILE A 65 -3.72 1.15 -17.25
N GLY A 66 -4.32 2.34 -17.24
CA GLY A 66 -5.75 2.55 -17.01
C GLY A 66 -6.19 2.16 -15.59
N LYS A 67 -7.50 2.26 -15.32
CA LYS A 67 -8.09 2.02 -13.99
C LYS A 67 -7.51 2.94 -12.90
N ILE A 68 -7.16 4.17 -13.28
CA ILE A 68 -6.77 5.25 -12.38
C ILE A 68 -7.65 6.45 -12.71
N GLY A 69 -8.24 7.07 -11.70
CA GLY A 69 -9.19 8.16 -11.87
C GLY A 69 -9.87 8.56 -10.56
N GLY A 70 -10.47 9.74 -10.50
CA GLY A 70 -10.92 10.34 -9.22
C GLY A 70 -11.77 9.42 -8.34
N GLN A 71 -12.81 8.78 -8.89
CA GLN A 71 -13.66 7.88 -8.10
C GLN A 71 -12.96 6.57 -7.73
N GLN A 72 -12.16 6.01 -8.63
CA GLN A 72 -11.38 4.80 -8.39
C GLN A 72 -10.34 5.02 -7.30
N ASN A 73 -9.64 6.16 -7.34
CA ASN A 73 -8.63 6.53 -6.37
C ASN A 73 -9.22 6.63 -4.96
N LYS A 74 -10.42 7.21 -4.79
CA LYS A 74 -11.09 7.23 -3.47
C LYS A 74 -11.33 5.83 -2.91
N THR A 75 -11.79 4.90 -3.75
CA THR A 75 -12.00 3.49 -3.36
C THR A 75 -10.68 2.82 -3.01
N TYR A 76 -9.64 3.03 -3.81
CA TYR A 76 -8.32 2.43 -3.58
C TYR A 76 -7.66 2.97 -2.33
N THR A 77 -7.66 4.29 -2.12
CA THR A 77 -7.09 4.92 -0.92
C THR A 77 -7.72 4.35 0.34
N LYS A 78 -9.06 4.27 0.42
CA LYS A 78 -9.72 3.68 1.59
C LYS A 78 -9.26 2.23 1.84
N MET A 79 -9.33 1.39 0.80
CA MET A 79 -8.95 -0.02 0.91
C MET A 79 -7.47 -0.21 1.30
N LEU A 80 -6.57 0.57 0.70
CA LEU A 80 -5.14 0.49 0.96
C LEU A 80 -4.79 1.00 2.36
N CYS A 81 -5.39 2.10 2.80
CA CYS A 81 -5.24 2.60 4.17
C CYS A 81 -5.71 1.55 5.19
N ASP A 82 -6.88 0.92 4.97
CA ASP A 82 -7.39 -0.11 5.87
C ASP A 82 -6.42 -1.31 5.99
N LEU A 83 -5.83 -1.75 4.87
CA LEU A 83 -4.81 -2.82 4.88
C LEU A 83 -3.52 -2.40 5.58
N ILE A 84 -3.04 -1.19 5.31
CA ILE A 84 -1.81 -0.65 5.91
C ILE A 84 -1.99 -0.49 7.42
N SER A 85 -3.12 0.07 7.88
CA SER A 85 -3.42 0.19 9.31
C SER A 85 -3.55 -1.17 10.00
N LYS A 86 -4.19 -2.14 9.34
CA LYS A 86 -4.36 -3.48 9.89
C LYS A 86 -3.02 -4.22 10.05
N HIS A 87 -2.15 -4.17 9.03
CA HIS A 87 -0.95 -5.01 8.97
C HIS A 87 0.31 -4.32 9.47
N LEU A 88 0.43 -3.00 9.31
CA LEU A 88 1.62 -2.22 9.64
C LEU A 88 1.42 -1.30 10.85
N HIS A 89 0.20 -1.23 11.40
CA HIS A 89 -0.16 -0.35 12.51
C HIS A 89 0.14 1.15 12.24
N VAL A 90 0.14 1.54 10.97
CA VAL A 90 0.26 2.93 10.54
C VAL A 90 -1.14 3.57 10.52
N SER A 91 -1.27 4.74 11.14
CA SER A 91 -2.55 5.47 11.17
C SER A 91 -2.94 5.96 9.77
N ALA A 92 -4.23 5.98 9.45
CA ALA A 92 -4.72 6.31 8.10
C ALA A 92 -4.49 7.79 7.70
N ASP A 93 -4.12 8.64 8.65
CA ASP A 93 -3.74 10.04 8.44
C ASP A 93 -2.22 10.25 8.29
N ARG A 94 -1.43 9.17 8.12
CA ARG A 94 0.04 9.18 8.07
C ARG A 94 0.64 8.37 6.92
#